data_AF-A0A962RA67-F1
#
_entry.id   AF-A0A962RA67-F1
#
_cell.length_a   1.000
_cell.length_b   1.000
_cell.length_c   1.000
_cell.angle_alpha   90.00
_cell.angle_beta   90.00
_cell.angle_gamma   90.00
#
_symmetry.space_group_name_H-M   'P 1'
#
loop_
_entity.id
_entity.type
_entity.pdbx_description
1 polymer ?
#
loop_
_entity_poly.entity_id
_entity_poly.type
_entity_poly.pdbx_seq_one_letter_code
_entity_poly.pdbx_strand_id
1 'polypeptide(L)'
;MLARLLVVLTALLPLAAWADKAPPIADHQAIEVADGVWVMHGPMSYPNPQNQGFMNNPGWVLTSAGVVVIDPGSSVQVGDMLLRVLR
;
A
#
# COMPACT_ATOMS: atom_id res chain seq x y z
N MET A 1 -17.03 41.72 8.75
CA MET A 1 -17.25 40.62 7.78
C MET A 1 -15.99 39.77 7.57
N LEU A 2 -14.83 40.37 7.36
CA LEU A 2 -13.55 39.66 7.14
C LEU A 2 -13.19 38.65 8.26
N ALA A 3 -13.34 39.04 9.53
CA ALA A 3 -13.04 38.17 10.68
C ALA A 3 -13.95 36.93 10.76
N ARG A 4 -15.24 37.07 10.37
CA ARG A 4 -16.18 35.93 10.32
C ARG A 4 -15.84 34.99 9.16
N LEU A 5 -15.41 35.54 8.02
CA LEU A 5 -14.95 34.76 6.88
C LEU A 5 -13.66 33.98 7.21
N LEU A 6 -12.72 34.61 7.93
CA LEU A 6 -11.47 33.98 8.35
C LEU A 6 -11.72 32.81 9.32
N VAL A 7 -12.65 32.96 10.26
CA VAL A 7 -13.05 31.91 11.22
C VAL A 7 -13.74 30.72 10.52
N VAL A 8 -14.58 30.98 9.51
CA VAL A 8 -15.19 29.91 8.71
C VAL A 8 -14.15 29.19 7.87
N LEU A 9 -13.22 29.91 7.24
CA LEU A 9 -12.13 29.31 6.46
C LEU A 9 -11.20 28.47 7.34
N THR A 10 -10.83 28.93 8.54
CA THR A 10 -9.99 28.15 9.46
C THR A 10 -10.70 26.95 10.07
N ALA A 11 -12.02 27.02 10.30
CA ALA A 11 -12.82 25.89 10.77
C ALA A 11 -13.01 24.79 9.72
N LEU A 12 -12.90 25.12 8.41
CA LEU A 12 -13.03 24.15 7.31
C LEU A 12 -11.71 23.48 6.92
N LEU A 13 -10.55 24.09 7.20
CA LEU A 13 -9.23 23.51 6.95
C LEU A 13 -8.98 22.13 7.61
N PRO A 14 -9.39 21.85 8.87
CA PRO A 14 -9.14 20.56 9.49
C PRO A 14 -9.94 19.40 8.89
N LEU A 15 -11.04 19.64 8.16
CA LEU A 15 -11.78 18.59 7.44
C LEU A 15 -11.00 18.03 6.23
N ALA A 16 -10.10 18.83 5.65
CA ALA A 16 -9.27 18.41 4.51
C ALA A 16 -7.98 17.68 4.92
N ALA A 17 -7.67 17.65 6.23
CA ALA A 17 -6.36 17.18 6.74
C ALA A 17 -6.38 15.76 7.33
N TRP A 18 -7.52 15.08 7.31
CA TRP A 18 -7.60 13.66 7.67
C TRP A 18 -7.33 12.88 6.39
N ALA A 19 -6.06 12.63 6.09
CA ALA A 19 -5.69 11.84 4.92
C ALA A 19 -6.12 10.38 5.15
N ASP A 20 -7.35 10.06 4.72
CA ASP A 20 -7.79 8.68 4.60
C ASP A 20 -6.83 7.88 3.72
N LYS A 21 -6.82 6.55 3.89
CA LYS A 21 -6.06 5.68 3.00
C LYS A 21 -6.46 5.98 1.54
N ALA A 22 -5.46 6.15 0.69
CA ALA A 22 -5.64 6.09 -0.76
C ALA A 22 -6.36 4.76 -1.14
N PRO A 23 -7.02 4.70 -2.31
CA PRO A 23 -7.70 3.50 -2.78
C PRO A 23 -6.82 2.24 -2.68
N PRO A 24 -7.42 1.06 -2.49
CA PRO A 24 -6.66 -0.18 -2.38
C PRO A 24 -5.93 -0.51 -3.68
N ILE A 25 -4.73 -1.07 -3.55
CA ILE A 25 -4.02 -1.70 -4.66
C ILE A 25 -4.67 -3.07 -4.92
N ALA A 26 -4.91 -3.38 -6.19
CA ALA A 26 -5.45 -4.67 -6.61
C ALA A 26 -4.47 -5.81 -6.31
N ASP A 27 -4.98 -7.02 -6.09
CA ASP A 27 -4.11 -8.15 -5.78
C ASP A 27 -3.23 -8.51 -6.99
N HIS A 28 -1.97 -8.81 -6.70
CA HIS A 28 -1.00 -9.27 -7.69
C HIS A 28 -0.68 -10.75 -7.47
N GLN A 29 -0.37 -11.45 -8.56
CA GLN A 29 -0.05 -12.87 -8.50
C GLN A 29 1.26 -13.12 -7.75
N ALA A 30 1.23 -14.07 -6.82
CA ALA A 30 2.40 -14.64 -6.18
C ALA A 30 2.86 -15.90 -6.93
N ILE A 31 4.17 -16.10 -7.00
CA ILE A 31 4.79 -17.27 -7.62
C ILE A 31 5.69 -17.93 -6.57
N GLU A 32 5.52 -19.23 -6.38
CA GLU A 32 6.45 -20.03 -5.58
C GLU A 32 7.70 -20.31 -6.41
N VAL A 33 8.84 -19.79 -5.95
CA VAL A 33 10.14 -19.91 -6.64
C VAL A 33 11.01 -21.02 -6.07
N ALA A 34 10.70 -21.47 -4.85
CA ALA A 34 11.21 -22.68 -4.20
C ALA A 34 10.21 -23.11 -3.11
N ASP A 35 10.35 -24.31 -2.56
CA ASP A 35 9.46 -24.81 -1.49
C ASP A 35 9.33 -23.81 -0.34
N GLY A 36 8.12 -23.26 -0.17
CA GLY A 36 7.81 -22.25 0.86
C GLY A 36 8.38 -20.86 0.61
N VAL A 37 9.00 -20.59 -0.55
CA VAL A 37 9.60 -19.29 -0.92
C VAL A 37 8.82 -18.68 -2.08
N TRP A 38 8.28 -17.48 -1.86
CA TRP A 38 7.35 -16.84 -2.76
C TRP A 38 7.80 -15.44 -3.14
N VAL A 39 7.49 -15.03 -4.36
CA VAL A 39 7.69 -13.66 -4.86
C VAL A 39 6.43 -13.20 -5.60
N MET A 40 6.00 -11.98 -5.29
CA MET A 40 4.97 -11.26 -6.04
C MET A 40 5.67 -10.23 -6.93
N HIS A 41 5.59 -10.38 -8.25
CA HIS A 41 6.24 -9.45 -9.16
C HIS A 41 5.38 -8.20 -9.39
N GLY A 42 5.98 -7.03 -9.18
CA GLY A 42 5.37 -5.76 -9.47
C GLY A 42 5.37 -5.41 -10.98
N PRO A 43 4.59 -4.40 -11.39
CA PRO A 43 4.65 -3.86 -12.73
C PRO A 43 6.05 -3.34 -13.11
N MET A 44 6.47 -3.55 -14.36
CA MET A 44 7.76 -3.07 -14.88
C MET A 44 7.82 -1.56 -15.14
N SER A 45 6.68 -0.87 -15.03
CA SER A 45 6.60 0.59 -15.22
C SER A 45 7.02 1.32 -13.95
N TYR A 46 7.66 2.49 -14.11
CA TYR A 46 7.91 3.40 -13.00
C TYR A 46 6.61 3.79 -12.28
N PRO A 47 6.68 4.28 -11.02
CA PRO A 47 5.52 4.73 -10.28
C PRO A 47 4.69 5.73 -11.09
N ASN A 48 3.41 5.43 -11.27
CA ASN A 48 2.47 6.23 -12.05
C ASN A 48 1.04 6.08 -11.50
N PRO A 49 0.09 6.92 -11.93
CA PRO A 49 -1.29 6.81 -11.45
C PRO A 49 -1.96 5.45 -11.72
N GLN A 50 -1.58 4.75 -12.80
CA GLN A 50 -2.19 3.46 -13.17
C GLN A 50 -1.74 2.32 -12.25
N ASN A 51 -0.46 2.28 -11.85
CA ASN A 51 0.05 1.31 -10.88
C ASN A 51 -0.08 1.80 -9.42
N GLN A 52 -0.64 2.99 -9.19
CA GLN A 52 -0.79 3.59 -7.85
C GLN A 52 0.54 3.69 -7.09
N GLY A 53 1.65 3.78 -7.82
CA GLY A 53 3.01 3.79 -7.29
C GLY A 53 3.59 2.41 -6.93
N PHE A 54 2.85 1.32 -7.11
CA PHE A 54 3.33 -0.04 -6.89
C PHE A 54 4.24 -0.50 -8.05
N MET A 55 5.48 -0.86 -7.71
CA MET A 55 6.47 -1.38 -8.64
C MET A 55 7.45 -2.36 -7.96
N ASN A 56 7.27 -2.67 -6.67
CA ASN A 56 8.22 -3.48 -5.93
C ASN A 56 7.95 -4.98 -6.14
N ASN A 57 8.85 -5.82 -5.62
CA ASN A 57 8.73 -7.28 -5.71
C ASN A 57 8.70 -7.89 -4.31
N PRO A 58 7.58 -7.78 -3.57
CA PRO A 58 7.51 -8.36 -2.24
C PRO A 58 7.76 -9.86 -2.29
N GLY A 59 8.60 -10.35 -1.38
CA GLY A 59 8.89 -11.76 -1.22
C GLY A 59 8.52 -12.25 0.18
N TRP A 60 8.28 -13.54 0.34
CA TRP A 60 8.14 -14.13 1.67
C TRP A 60 8.60 -15.58 1.73
N VAL A 61 8.99 -15.98 2.94
CA VAL A 61 9.37 -17.35 3.26
C VAL A 61 8.44 -17.87 4.34
N LEU A 62 7.80 -19.01 4.07
CA LEU A 62 7.04 -19.77 5.05
C LEU A 62 8.02 -20.55 5.94
N THR A 63 7.88 -20.38 7.24
CA THR A 63 8.65 -21.11 8.25
C THR A 63 7.69 -21.81 9.21
N SER A 64 8.20 -22.75 10.01
CA SER A 64 7.40 -23.40 11.06
C SER A 64 6.91 -22.46 12.15
N ALA A 65 7.56 -21.29 12.32
CA ALA A 65 7.18 -20.29 13.32
C ALA A 65 6.27 -19.18 12.78
N GLY A 66 6.12 -19.08 11.45
CA GLY A 66 5.36 -18.01 10.80
C GLY A 66 5.97 -17.58 9.47
N VAL A 67 5.54 -16.43 8.98
CA VAL A 67 5.95 -15.87 7.68
C VAL A 67 7.00 -14.78 7.88
N VAL A 68 8.11 -14.87 7.14
CA VAL A 68 9.09 -13.77 7.02
C VAL A 68 8.81 -13.03 5.72
N VAL A 69 8.47 -11.74 5.82
CA VAL A 69 8.21 -10.89 4.64
C VAL A 69 9.43 -10.04 4.34
N ILE A 70 9.84 -10.02 3.07
CA ILE A 70 10.95 -9.26 2.52
C ILE A 70 10.38 -8.17 1.61
N ASP A 71 10.77 -6.93 1.86
CA ASP A 71 10.31 -5.75 1.11
C ASP A 71 8.77 -5.64 1.01
N PRO A 72 8.07 -5.40 2.14
CA PRO A 72 6.60 -5.34 2.20
C PRO A 72 6.00 -4.12 1.48
N GLY A 73 6.82 -3.31 0.80
CA GLY A 73 6.40 -2.10 0.10
C GLY A 73 6.35 -0.85 0.99
N SER A 74 6.21 0.30 0.34
CA SER A 74 6.36 1.63 0.96
C SER A 74 5.03 2.32 1.32
N SER A 75 3.91 1.58 1.33
CA SER A 75 2.59 2.13 1.69
C SER A 75 1.71 1.13 2.42
N VAL A 76 0.73 1.65 3.18
CA VAL A 76 -0.27 0.81 3.86
C VAL A 76 -1.14 0.04 2.87
N GLN A 77 -1.36 0.57 1.67
CA GLN A 77 -2.10 -0.10 0.60
C GLN A 77 -1.36 -1.34 0.10
N VAL A 78 -0.03 -1.27 -0.06
CA VAL A 78 0.79 -2.44 -0.43
C VAL A 78 0.78 -3.46 0.69
N GLY A 79 0.95 -3.03 1.95
CA GLY A 79 0.89 -3.93 3.11
C GLY A 79 -0.46 -4.64 3.24
N ASP A 80 -1.57 -3.91 3.09
CA ASP A 80 -2.91 -4.49 3.12
C ASP A 80 -3.13 -5.49 1.96
N MET A 81 -2.59 -5.21 0.77
CA MET A 81 -2.61 -6.14 -0.36
C MET A 81 -1.80 -7.40 -0.07
N LEU A 82 -0.58 -7.27 0.45
CA LEU A 82 0.22 -8.43 0.87
C LEU A 82 -0.53 -9.32 1.86
N LEU A 83 -1.16 -8.73 2.87
CA LEU A 83 -1.93 -9.49 3.86
C LEU A 83 -3.15 -10.21 3.28
N ARG A 84 -3.69 -9.76 2.13
CA ARG A 84 -4.74 -10.48 1.42
C ARG A 84 -4.18 -11.64 0.60
N VAL A 85 -3.02 -11.47 -0.03
CA VAL A 85 -2.39 -12.53 -0.84
C VAL A 85 -1.71 -13.60 0.02
N LEU A 86 -1.24 -13.25 1.22
CA LEU A 86 -0.64 -14.17 2.19
C LEU A 86 -1.65 -15.09 2.89
N ARG A 87 -2.95 -14.72 2.88
CA ARG A 87 -4.03 -15.44 3.57
C ARG A 87 -4.75 -16.38 2.62
#